data_AF-A0A3Q9W848-F1
#
_entry.id   AF-A0A3Q9W848-F1
#
_cell.length_a   1.000
_cell.length_b   1.000
_cell.length_c   1.000
_cell.angle_alpha   90.00
_cell.angle_beta   90.00
_cell.angle_gamma   90.00
#
_symmetry.space_group_name_H-M   'P 1'
#
loop_
_entity.id
_entity.type
_entity.pdbx_description
1 polymer ?
#
loop_
_entity_poly.entity_id
_entity_poly.type
_entity_poly.pdbx_seq_one_letter_code
_entity_poly.pdbx_strand_id
1 'polypeptide(L)'
;MARLQIGYSIHPDGSDLTGTEEGSWHQSWVVIATDSELGDPFFVDTSDPMMPVYTAMHGEGEWIPEQVSTSLNSFLESLLYLNKLSKQSFAQVSPDENTITDPRELAIIERQLQTISGETEYWEYFMEQHREWVEDHE
;
A
#
# COMPACT_ATOMS: atom_id res chain seq x y z
N MET A 1 -15.77 4.77 -5.48
CA MET A 1 -15.51 4.94 -4.04
C MET A 1 -16.42 4.08 -3.18
N ALA A 2 -17.75 4.25 -3.17
CA ALA A 2 -18.64 3.45 -2.32
C ALA A 2 -18.52 1.91 -2.47
N ARG A 3 -18.20 1.39 -3.67
CA ARG A 3 -18.00 -0.05 -3.88
C ARG A 3 -16.69 -0.60 -3.28
N LEU A 4 -15.65 0.23 -3.17
CA LEU A 4 -14.37 -0.17 -2.57
C LEU A 4 -14.49 -0.35 -1.05
N GLN A 5 -15.55 0.19 -0.45
CA GLN A 5 -15.82 0.07 0.98
C GLN A 5 -16.56 -1.22 1.35
N ILE A 6 -17.07 -1.95 0.36
CA ILE A 6 -17.84 -3.18 0.59
C ILE A 6 -16.92 -4.25 1.16
N GLY A 7 -17.25 -4.78 2.33
CA GLY A 7 -16.43 -5.73 3.09
C GLY A 7 -15.51 -5.06 4.12
N TYR A 8 -15.39 -3.73 4.11
CA TYR A 8 -14.64 -2.95 5.09
C TYR A 8 -15.60 -2.13 5.97
N SER A 9 -15.97 -0.91 5.55
CA SER A 9 -16.91 -0.06 6.28
C SER A 9 -18.39 -0.34 5.96
N ILE A 10 -18.68 -1.07 4.87
CA ILE A 10 -20.05 -1.32 4.40
C ILE A 10 -20.24 -2.82 4.14
N HIS A 11 -21.28 -3.41 4.72
CA HIS A 11 -21.70 -4.78 4.38
C HIS A 11 -22.42 -4.80 3.01
N PRO A 12 -22.42 -5.91 2.25
CA PRO A 12 -23.13 -5.98 0.97
C PRO A 12 -24.63 -5.61 0.98
N ASP A 13 -25.29 -5.70 2.15
CA ASP A 13 -26.69 -5.25 2.32
C ASP A 13 -26.83 -3.75 2.63
N GLY A 14 -25.72 -3.02 2.75
CA GLY A 14 -25.66 -1.59 3.04
C GLY A 14 -25.56 -1.23 4.52
N SER A 15 -25.48 -2.21 5.43
CA SER A 15 -25.24 -1.93 6.84
C SER A 15 -23.82 -1.46 7.13
N ASP A 16 -23.66 -0.66 8.18
CA ASP A 16 -22.38 -0.14 8.66
C ASP A 16 -21.61 -1.24 9.41
N LEU A 17 -20.35 -1.45 9.02
CA LEU A 17 -19.44 -2.42 9.64
C LEU A 17 -18.37 -1.76 10.50
N THR A 18 -18.40 -0.43 10.63
CA THR A 18 -17.37 0.31 11.35
C THR A 18 -17.50 0.10 12.87
N GLY A 19 -16.36 0.19 13.56
CA GLY A 19 -16.28 0.04 15.00
C GLY A 19 -15.27 0.99 15.62
N THR A 20 -15.25 1.02 16.95
CA THR A 20 -14.29 1.82 17.75
C THR A 20 -13.37 0.94 18.61
N GLU A 21 -13.56 -0.37 18.56
CA GLU A 21 -12.74 -1.34 19.28
C GLU A 21 -11.44 -1.60 18.51
N GLU A 22 -10.39 -2.02 19.22
CA GLU A 22 -9.14 -2.45 18.60
C GLU A 22 -9.41 -3.56 17.58
N GLY A 23 -8.76 -3.50 16.42
CA GLY A 23 -9.01 -4.41 15.30
C GLY A 23 -10.28 -4.11 14.48
N SER A 24 -11.09 -3.12 14.86
CA SER A 24 -12.24 -2.70 14.04
C SER A 24 -11.82 -1.80 12.88
N TRP A 25 -12.59 -1.85 11.78
CA TRP A 25 -12.47 -0.84 10.74
C TRP A 25 -13.05 0.49 11.24
N HIS A 26 -12.27 1.57 11.22
CA HIS A 26 -12.74 2.86 11.70
C HIS A 26 -13.60 3.59 10.67
N GLN A 27 -14.57 4.37 11.13
CA GLN A 27 -15.46 5.15 10.26
C GLN A 27 -14.71 6.21 9.42
N SER A 28 -13.59 6.73 9.92
CA SER A 28 -12.74 7.68 9.19
C SER A 28 -11.84 7.01 8.15
N TRP A 29 -11.76 5.69 8.12
CA TRP A 29 -10.90 4.97 7.19
C TRP A 29 -11.59 4.77 5.85
N VAL A 30 -10.99 5.35 4.81
CA VAL A 30 -11.52 5.33 3.45
C VAL A 30 -10.51 4.66 2.52
N VAL A 31 -10.82 3.43 2.10
CA VAL A 31 -10.14 2.72 0.99
C VAL A 31 -10.05 3.58 -0.28
N ILE A 32 -8.83 3.73 -0.79
CA ILE A 32 -8.47 4.48 -2.00
C ILE A 32 -7.88 3.60 -3.11
N ALA A 33 -7.30 2.45 -2.76
CA ALA A 33 -6.79 1.45 -3.71
C ALA A 33 -6.81 0.06 -3.07
N THR A 34 -6.53 -0.97 -3.87
CA THR A 34 -6.40 -2.36 -3.42
C THR A 34 -5.17 -2.96 -4.07
N ASP A 35 -4.41 -3.74 -3.30
CA ASP A 35 -3.40 -4.63 -3.86
C ASP A 35 -4.05 -5.58 -4.88
N SER A 36 -3.44 -5.73 -6.05
CA SER A 36 -4.03 -6.52 -7.14
C SER A 36 -3.86 -8.04 -6.97
N GLU A 37 -2.90 -8.48 -6.17
CA GLU A 37 -2.57 -9.88 -5.96
C GLU A 37 -3.21 -10.41 -4.68
N LEU A 38 -3.03 -9.67 -3.58
CA LEU A 38 -3.53 -10.06 -2.26
C LEU A 38 -4.93 -9.48 -1.99
N GLY A 39 -5.30 -8.35 -2.58
CA GLY A 39 -6.58 -7.70 -2.31
C GLY A 39 -6.60 -6.85 -1.04
N ASP A 40 -5.44 -6.65 -0.41
CA ASP A 40 -5.30 -5.79 0.77
C ASP A 40 -5.64 -4.32 0.43
N PRO A 41 -6.40 -3.61 1.28
CA PRO A 41 -6.77 -2.24 1.03
C PRO A 41 -5.60 -1.28 1.30
N PHE A 42 -5.44 -0.28 0.43
CA PHE A 42 -4.79 0.98 0.81
C PHE A 42 -5.88 2.00 1.16
N PHE A 43 -5.80 2.61 2.33
CA PHE A 43 -6.82 3.52 2.85
C PHE A 43 -6.22 4.74 3.53
N VAL A 44 -6.99 5.83 3.56
CA VAL A 44 -6.64 7.06 4.30
C VAL A 44 -7.43 7.16 5.58
N ASP A 45 -6.85 7.75 6.62
CA ASP A 45 -7.61 8.24 7.78
C ASP A 45 -8.03 9.70 7.57
N THR A 46 -9.33 9.93 7.31
CA THR A 46 -9.86 11.28 7.08
C THR A 46 -10.06 12.10 8.35
N SER A 47 -9.81 11.53 9.53
CA SER A 47 -9.82 12.29 10.79
C SER A 47 -8.57 13.18 10.93
N ASP A 48 -7.48 12.84 10.23
CA ASP A 48 -6.26 13.64 10.14
C ASP A 48 -6.25 14.50 8.87
N PRO A 49 -6.00 15.83 8.95
CA PRO A 49 -5.92 16.71 7.79
C PRO A 49 -4.87 16.31 6.74
N MET A 50 -3.79 15.64 7.13
CA MET A 50 -2.76 15.15 6.22
C MET A 50 -3.20 13.90 5.45
N MET A 51 -4.25 13.22 5.92
CA MET A 51 -4.76 11.97 5.36
C MET A 51 -3.62 10.94 5.17
N PRO A 52 -2.96 10.50 6.26
CA PRO A 52 -1.95 9.45 6.18
C PRO A 52 -2.54 8.19 5.54
N VAL A 53 -1.71 7.48 4.79
CA VAL A 53 -2.09 6.29 4.02
C VAL A 53 -1.59 5.06 4.76
N TYR A 54 -2.46 4.08 4.89
CA TYR A 54 -2.20 2.79 5.53
C TYR A 54 -2.56 1.64 4.59
N THR A 55 -1.97 0.48 4.86
CA THR A 55 -2.45 -0.82 4.39
C THR A 55 -2.83 -1.69 5.60
N ALA A 56 -3.53 -2.78 5.38
CA ALA A 56 -3.80 -3.79 6.42
C ALA A 56 -4.08 -5.13 5.76
N MET A 57 -3.52 -6.22 6.30
CA MET A 57 -3.82 -7.57 5.80
C MET A 57 -5.31 -7.88 5.98
N HIS A 58 -5.96 -8.29 4.89
CA HIS A 58 -7.36 -8.74 4.95
C HIS A 58 -7.46 -10.19 5.45
N GLY A 59 -8.55 -10.52 6.14
CA GLY A 59 -8.88 -11.92 6.49
C GLY A 59 -8.38 -12.43 7.84
N GLU A 60 -7.63 -11.62 8.60
CA GLU A 60 -7.09 -12.00 9.92
C GLU A 60 -8.10 -11.87 11.08
N GLY A 61 -9.32 -11.40 10.80
CA GLY A 61 -10.37 -11.19 11.81
C GLY A 61 -10.23 -9.89 12.61
N GLU A 62 -9.11 -9.20 12.46
CA GLU A 62 -8.83 -7.85 12.96
C GLU A 62 -8.11 -7.02 11.89
N TRP A 63 -8.31 -5.70 11.93
CA TRP A 63 -7.61 -4.74 11.07
C TRP A 63 -6.45 -4.11 11.84
N ILE A 64 -5.22 -4.47 11.46
CA ILE A 64 -4.00 -3.88 11.98
C ILE A 64 -3.44 -2.93 10.91
N PRO A 65 -3.55 -1.59 11.09
CA PRO A 65 -3.08 -0.63 10.10
C PRO A 65 -1.55 -0.54 10.12
N GLU A 66 -0.94 -0.72 8.96
CA GLU A 66 0.48 -0.50 8.68
C GLU A 66 0.63 0.78 7.88
N GLN A 67 1.43 1.73 8.37
CA GLN A 67 1.59 3.02 7.70
C GLN A 67 2.42 2.86 6.42
N VAL A 68 1.95 3.47 5.34
CA VAL A 68 2.62 3.46 4.02
C VAL A 68 3.18 4.84 3.71
N SER A 69 2.48 5.89 4.15
CA SER A 69 2.91 7.27 4.01
C SER A 69 2.25 8.20 5.04
N THR A 70 2.99 9.19 5.50
CA THR A 70 2.54 10.24 6.43
C THR A 70 1.51 11.20 5.85
N SER A 71 1.29 11.22 4.53
CA SER A 71 0.22 12.00 3.91
C SER A 71 -0.22 11.43 2.56
N LEU A 72 -1.45 11.74 2.16
CA LEU A 72 -1.95 11.36 0.83
C LEU A 72 -1.11 11.97 -0.29
N ASN A 73 -0.65 13.22 -0.13
CA ASN A 73 0.20 13.87 -1.13
C ASN A 73 1.54 13.15 -1.28
N SER A 74 2.19 12.82 -0.16
CA SER A 74 3.44 12.05 -0.14
C SER A 74 3.27 10.67 -0.78
N PHE A 75 2.16 9.97 -0.51
CA PHE A 75 1.85 8.71 -1.17
C PHE A 75 1.73 8.85 -2.69
N LEU A 76 1.00 9.86 -3.16
CA LEU A 76 0.87 10.14 -4.61
C LEU A 76 2.23 10.50 -5.23
N GLU A 77 3.09 11.23 -4.53
CA GLU A 77 4.45 11.53 -4.97
C GLU A 77 5.31 10.26 -5.07
N SER A 78 5.19 9.33 -4.12
CA SER A 78 5.86 8.02 -4.18
C SER A 78 5.42 7.22 -5.41
N LEU A 79 4.12 7.18 -5.70
CA LEU A 79 3.59 6.51 -6.90
C LEU A 79 4.08 7.17 -8.19
N LEU A 80 4.14 8.51 -8.24
CA LEU A 80 4.68 9.23 -9.39
C LEU A 80 6.18 8.98 -9.56
N TYR A 81 6.92 8.84 -8.47
CA TYR A 81 8.35 8.49 -8.51
C TYR A 81 8.54 7.09 -9.08
N LEU A 82 7.83 6.08 -8.57
CA LEU A 82 7.86 4.71 -9.09
C LEU A 82 7.43 4.65 -10.56
N ASN A 83 6.36 5.36 -10.94
CA ASN A 83 5.87 5.38 -12.32
C ASN A 83 6.91 5.95 -13.31
N LYS A 84 7.73 6.92 -12.90
CA LYS A 84 8.80 7.47 -13.75
C LYS A 84 9.95 6.50 -13.98
N LEU A 85 10.19 5.60 -13.04
CA LEU A 85 11.24 4.57 -13.12
C LEU A 85 10.75 3.33 -13.84
N SER A 86 9.48 2.99 -13.64
CA SER A 86 8.87 1.80 -14.22
C SER A 86 8.82 1.88 -15.75
N LYS A 87 9.19 0.76 -16.38
CA LYS A 87 8.97 0.51 -17.82
C LYS A 87 7.82 -0.47 -18.04
N GLN A 88 7.14 -0.89 -16.97
CA GLN A 88 6.05 -1.84 -17.01
C GLN A 88 4.72 -1.10 -17.14
N SER A 89 3.78 -1.71 -17.87
CA SER A 89 2.41 -1.18 -18.04
C SER A 89 1.35 -2.01 -17.32
N PHE A 90 1.75 -3.14 -16.74
CA PHE A 90 0.93 -4.07 -15.97
C PHE A 90 1.81 -4.85 -14.99
N ALA A 91 1.19 -5.41 -13.93
CA ALA A 91 1.88 -6.24 -12.94
C ALA A 91 2.51 -7.49 -13.58
N GLN A 92 3.70 -7.87 -13.14
CA GLN A 92 4.41 -9.04 -13.64
C GLN A 92 4.38 -10.18 -12.62
N VAL A 93 4.13 -11.39 -13.09
CA VAL A 93 4.20 -12.60 -12.25
C VAL A 93 5.66 -13.03 -12.03
N SER A 94 6.53 -12.77 -13.00
CA SER A 94 7.97 -13.07 -12.94
C SER A 94 8.78 -11.90 -13.49
N PRO A 95 10.03 -11.71 -13.04
CA PRO A 95 10.92 -10.67 -13.55
C PRO A 95 11.11 -10.76 -15.07
N ASP A 96 11.22 -9.60 -15.71
CA ASP A 96 11.50 -9.43 -17.13
C ASP A 96 12.71 -8.50 -17.37
N GLU A 97 13.05 -8.27 -18.63
CA GLU A 97 14.17 -7.39 -19.02
C GLU A 97 14.00 -5.92 -18.58
N ASN A 98 12.81 -5.53 -18.13
CA ASN A 98 12.49 -4.19 -17.66
C ASN A 98 12.47 -4.09 -16.12
N THR A 99 12.64 -5.22 -15.43
CA THR A 99 12.66 -5.29 -13.98
C THR A 99 13.96 -4.69 -13.44
N ILE A 100 13.84 -3.82 -12.44
CA ILE A 100 15.00 -3.22 -11.78
C ILE A 100 15.57 -4.24 -10.80
N THR A 101 16.79 -4.72 -11.06
CA THR A 101 17.47 -5.73 -10.24
C THR A 101 18.82 -5.26 -9.67
N ASP A 102 19.37 -4.13 -10.13
CA ASP A 102 20.65 -3.61 -9.61
C ASP A 102 20.49 -3.21 -8.13
N PRO A 103 21.24 -3.84 -7.19
CA PRO A 103 21.07 -3.57 -5.75
C PRO A 103 21.37 -2.13 -5.34
N ARG A 104 22.24 -1.43 -6.07
CA ARG A 104 22.57 -0.02 -5.80
C ARG A 104 21.43 0.89 -6.26
N GLU A 105 20.83 0.56 -7.40
CA GLU A 105 19.64 1.27 -7.87
C GLU A 105 18.47 1.08 -6.90
N LEU A 106 18.19 -0.16 -6.49
CA LEU A 106 17.15 -0.47 -5.50
C LEU A 106 17.37 0.28 -4.18
N ALA A 107 18.60 0.34 -3.65
CA ALA A 107 18.90 1.10 -2.43
C ALA A 107 18.68 2.62 -2.57
N ILE A 108 18.87 3.18 -3.78
CA ILE A 108 18.57 4.59 -4.06
C ILE A 108 17.04 4.81 -4.08
N ILE A 109 16.31 3.91 -4.73
CA ILE A 109 14.85 3.97 -4.83
C ILE A 109 14.23 3.86 -3.43
N GLU A 110 14.67 2.89 -2.63
CA GLU A 110 14.25 2.70 -1.24
C GLU A 110 14.39 3.98 -0.43
N ARG A 111 15.60 4.55 -0.38
CA ARG A 111 15.86 5.79 0.36
C ARG A 111 15.01 6.96 -0.13
N GLN A 112 14.79 7.06 -1.44
CA GLN A 112 13.98 8.12 -2.00
C GLN A 112 12.50 7.95 -1.63
N LEU A 113 11.98 6.73 -1.63
CA LEU A 113 10.61 6.42 -1.19
C LEU A 113 10.43 6.74 0.28
N GLN A 114 11.36 6.34 1.15
CA GLN A 114 11.33 6.66 2.57
C GLN A 114 11.31 8.19 2.80
N THR A 115 12.10 8.92 2.02
CA THR A 115 12.16 10.38 2.10
C THR A 115 10.86 11.05 1.66
N ILE A 116 10.25 10.58 0.56
CA ILE A 116 9.00 11.14 0.02
C ILE A 116 7.81 10.80 0.92
N SER A 117 7.70 9.52 1.30
CA SER A 117 6.57 8.99 2.06
C SER A 117 6.56 9.45 3.52
N GLY A 118 7.75 9.74 4.07
CA GLY A 118 7.96 9.95 5.50
C GLY A 118 7.86 8.67 6.33
N GLU A 119 7.91 7.50 5.68
CA GLU A 119 7.73 6.18 6.27
C GLU A 119 8.91 5.29 5.94
N THR A 120 9.40 4.51 6.90
CA THR A 120 10.63 3.72 6.74
C THR A 120 10.32 2.23 6.63
N GLU A 121 9.63 1.68 7.63
CA GLU A 121 9.53 0.23 7.85
C GLU A 121 8.80 -0.45 6.67
N TYR A 122 7.70 0.14 6.22
CA TYR A 122 6.97 -0.36 5.06
C TYR A 122 7.84 -0.44 3.79
N TRP A 123 8.67 0.57 3.53
CA TRP A 123 9.48 0.64 2.32
C TRP A 123 10.72 -0.26 2.40
N GLU A 124 11.27 -0.49 3.60
CA GLU A 124 12.30 -1.52 3.82
C GLU A 124 11.75 -2.91 3.49
N TYR A 125 10.57 -3.25 4.04
CA TYR A 125 9.90 -4.52 3.79
C TYR A 125 9.51 -4.67 2.31
N PHE A 126 8.91 -3.66 1.69
CA PHE A 126 8.56 -3.66 0.27
C PHE A 126 9.77 -3.97 -0.63
N MET A 127 10.93 -3.39 -0.32
CA MET A 127 12.16 -3.62 -1.08
C MET A 127 12.79 -4.98 -0.81
N GLU A 128 12.62 -5.53 0.39
CA GLU A 128 13.00 -6.91 0.71
C GLU A 128 12.17 -7.89 -0.12
N GLN A 129 10.84 -7.74 -0.13
CA GLN A 129 9.94 -8.59 -0.92
C GLN A 129 10.24 -8.51 -2.42
N HIS A 130 10.57 -7.33 -2.95
CA HIS A 130 11.01 -7.20 -4.35
C HIS A 130 12.29 -7.98 -4.65
N ARG A 131 13.28 -7.95 -3.74
CA ARG A 131 14.53 -8.71 -3.91
C ARG A 131 14.28 -10.22 -3.86
N GLU A 132 13.50 -10.69 -2.88
CA GLU A 132 13.12 -12.10 -2.78
C GLU A 132 12.38 -12.58 -4.03
N TRP A 133 11.42 -11.79 -4.52
CA TRP A 133 10.70 -12.10 -5.75
C TRP A 133 11.62 -12.22 -6.98
N VAL A 134 12.67 -11.39 -7.07
CA VAL A 134 13.69 -11.50 -8.13
C VAL A 134 14.50 -12.78 -7.96
N GLU A 135 15.00 -13.06 -6.75
CA GLU A 135 15.85 -14.23 -6.45
C GLU A 135 15.12 -15.57 -6.66
N ASP A 136 13.83 -15.65 -6.33
CA ASP A 136 13.01 -16.86 -6.52
C ASP A 136 12.79 -17.24 -7.99
N HIS A 137 13.11 -16.33 -8.93
CA HIS A 137 12.90 -16.49 -10.37
C HIS A 137 14.20 -16.49 -11.20
N GLU A 138 15.38 -16.48 -10.57
CA GLU A 138 16.69 -16.70 -11.23
C GLU A 138 17.04 -18.19 -11.38
#